data_AF-A0A9W6WGA2-F1
#
_entry.id   AF-A0A9W6WGA2-F1
#
_cell.length_a   1.000
_cell.length_b   1.000
_cell.length_c   1.000
_cell.angle_alpha   90.00
_cell.angle_beta   90.00
_cell.angle_gamma   90.00
#
_symmetry.space_group_name_H-M   'P 1'
#
loop_
_entity.id
_entity.type
_entity.pdbx_description
1 polymer ?
#
loop_
_entity_poly.entity_id
_entity_poly.type
_entity_poly.pdbx_seq_one_letter_code
_entity_poly.pdbx_strand_id
1 'polypeptide(L)'
;MMVQVNELQRVQSLYESDLNQLDALRKISVFNDVFAISHDGLFGTINGLRLGSLDNIKVSWHEINAALGQLVLLLHTVVRLLNIELVGYRLVPIGSTSKIEKLERDSKNPSKINVTTYNVYSTGEFSIGNFFTSNSLDSGMVALVEVLTQIGKSLRVIDSSSELPYNMSKDKVAGYNIRPSYRVSNEEWTAACRYMLTNANWVLTYCVAHCE
;
A
#
# COMPACT_ATOMS: atom_id res chain seq x y z
N MET A 1 22.16 -37.44 41.25
CA MET A 1 20.89 -36.70 41.22
C MET A 1 21.07 -35.23 40.84
N MET A 2 21.86 -34.40 41.57
CA MET A 2 22.02 -32.96 41.23
C MET A 2 22.55 -32.66 39.81
N VAL A 3 23.47 -33.48 39.27
CA VAL A 3 24.04 -33.26 37.92
C VAL A 3 23.01 -33.46 36.80
N GLN A 4 22.12 -34.45 36.94
CA GLN A 4 21.07 -34.72 35.94
C GLN A 4 19.99 -33.64 35.92
N VAL A 5 19.68 -33.04 37.08
CA VAL A 5 18.72 -31.92 37.17
C VAL A 5 19.26 -30.67 36.47
N ASN A 6 20.57 -30.43 36.55
CA ASN A 6 21.22 -29.27 35.94
C ASN A 6 21.29 -29.38 34.39
N GLU A 7 21.54 -30.58 33.85
CA GLU A 7 21.46 -30.82 32.40
C GLU A 7 20.03 -30.69 31.88
N LEU A 8 19.03 -31.14 32.65
CA LEU A 8 17.63 -31.04 32.24
C LEU A 8 17.16 -29.58 32.15
N GLN A 9 17.53 -28.75 33.14
CA GLN A 9 17.26 -27.31 33.12
C GLN A 9 17.96 -26.62 31.95
N ARG A 10 19.23 -26.98 31.69
CA ARG A 10 19.99 -26.43 30.57
C ARG A 10 19.34 -26.74 29.22
N VAL A 11 18.88 -27.98 29.02
CA VAL A 11 18.19 -28.41 27.80
C VAL A 11 16.84 -27.70 27.66
N GLN A 12 16.10 -27.52 28.75
CA GLN A 12 14.83 -26.76 28.72
C GLN A 12 15.04 -25.29 28.34
N SER A 13 16.03 -24.62 28.93
CA SER A 13 16.31 -23.21 28.59
C SER A 13 16.79 -23.05 27.14
N LEU A 14 17.56 -24.00 26.61
CA LEU A 14 17.95 -24.01 25.19
C LEU A 14 16.73 -24.22 24.29
N TYR A 15 15.87 -25.18 24.64
CA TYR A 15 14.63 -25.43 23.90
C TYR A 15 13.70 -24.22 23.88
N GLU A 16 13.53 -23.53 25.01
CA GLU A 16 12.76 -22.28 25.07
C GLU A 16 13.42 -21.16 24.25
N SER A 17 14.74 -21.04 24.27
CA SER A 17 15.46 -20.07 23.43
C SER A 17 15.26 -20.34 21.94
N ASP A 18 15.36 -21.60 21.53
CA ASP A 18 15.19 -22.02 20.13
C ASP A 18 13.75 -21.80 19.66
N LEU A 19 12.76 -22.09 20.51
CA LEU A 19 11.36 -21.77 20.23
C LEU A 19 11.13 -20.26 20.10
N ASN A 20 11.72 -19.45 20.98
CA ASN A 20 11.63 -18.00 20.88
C ASN A 20 12.28 -17.46 19.61
N GLN A 21 13.40 -18.05 19.17
CA GLN A 21 14.03 -17.71 17.90
C GLN A 21 13.18 -18.12 16.71
N LEU A 22 12.58 -19.32 16.74
CA LEU A 22 11.66 -19.77 15.70
C LEU A 22 10.41 -18.89 15.62
N ASP A 23 9.85 -18.48 16.75
CA ASP A 23 8.72 -17.56 16.80
C ASP A 23 9.11 -16.15 16.35
N ALA A 24 10.33 -15.69 16.66
CA ALA A 24 10.84 -14.42 16.15
C ALA A 24 11.07 -14.46 14.63
N LEU A 25 11.60 -15.56 14.10
CA LEU A 25 11.81 -15.76 12.67
C LEU A 25 10.50 -15.94 11.91
N ARG A 26 9.49 -16.59 12.51
CA ARG A 26 8.12 -16.64 11.97
C ARG A 26 7.47 -15.25 11.94
N LYS A 27 7.67 -14.45 12.99
CA LYS A 27 7.18 -13.06 13.05
C LYS A 27 7.84 -12.13 12.02
N ILE A 28 9.01 -12.48 11.50
CA ILE A 28 9.57 -11.85 10.28
C ILE A 28 8.81 -12.44 9.10
N SER A 29 7.58 -12.00 8.94
CA SER A 29 6.75 -12.44 7.84
C SER A 29 7.40 -12.04 6.53
N VAL A 30 7.51 -12.99 5.61
CA VAL A 30 8.08 -12.81 4.26
C VAL A 30 7.49 -11.57 3.56
N PHE A 31 6.24 -11.21 3.88
CA PHE A 31 5.57 -10.04 3.34
C PHE A 31 6.16 -8.70 3.79
N ASN A 32 6.62 -8.60 5.05
CA ASN A 32 7.29 -7.40 5.55
C ASN A 32 8.65 -7.20 4.89
N ASP A 33 9.34 -8.30 4.54
CA ASP A 33 10.60 -8.25 3.78
C ASP A 33 10.37 -7.91 2.30
N VAL A 34 9.28 -8.41 1.70
CA VAL A 34 8.95 -8.15 0.29
C VAL A 34 8.42 -6.72 0.07
N PHE A 35 7.71 -6.15 1.04
CA PHE A 35 7.20 -4.79 0.98
C PHE A 35 7.63 -3.99 2.20
N ALA A 36 8.93 -3.69 2.28
CA ALA A 36 9.51 -2.92 3.36
C ALA A 36 9.06 -1.45 3.28
N ILE A 37 7.98 -1.11 3.99
CA ILE A 37 7.49 0.27 4.10
C ILE A 37 8.17 0.95 5.28
N SER A 38 8.78 2.10 5.01
CA SER A 38 9.49 2.92 5.98
C SER A 38 9.37 4.40 5.61
N HIS A 39 10.23 5.24 6.17
CA HIS A 39 10.32 6.65 5.84
C HIS A 39 11.78 7.09 5.65
N ASP A 40 11.99 8.03 4.74
CA ASP A 40 13.26 8.73 4.54
C ASP A 40 13.01 10.24 4.69
N GLY A 41 13.33 10.77 5.88
CA GLY A 41 13.00 12.13 6.26
C GLY A 41 11.50 12.41 6.16
N LEU A 42 11.11 13.26 5.21
CA LEU A 42 9.70 13.62 4.95
C LEU A 42 9.01 12.65 3.99
N PHE A 43 9.74 11.81 3.27
CA PHE A 43 9.19 10.88 2.29
C PHE A 43 8.74 9.58 2.96
N GLY A 44 7.62 9.02 2.52
CA GLY A 44 7.34 7.61 2.72
C GLY A 44 8.11 6.79 1.69
N THR A 45 8.63 5.63 2.09
CA THR A 45 9.38 4.73 1.20
C THR A 45 8.80 3.34 1.17
N ILE A 46 8.85 2.68 0.01
CA ILE A 46 8.56 1.25 -0.13
C ILE A 46 9.75 0.57 -0.81
N ASN A 47 10.33 -0.43 -0.15
CA ASN A 47 11.60 -1.06 -0.54
C ASN A 47 12.71 -0.04 -0.86
N GLY A 48 12.79 1.02 -0.06
CA GLY A 48 13.76 2.11 -0.23
C GLY A 48 13.43 3.11 -1.34
N LEU A 49 12.35 2.93 -2.10
CA LEU A 49 11.92 3.88 -3.15
C LEU A 49 11.04 4.97 -2.54
N ARG A 50 11.40 6.24 -2.76
CA ARG A 50 10.66 7.39 -2.21
C ARG A 50 9.41 7.67 -3.02
N LEU A 51 8.30 7.87 -2.30
CA LEU A 51 7.02 8.27 -2.87
C LEU A 51 6.69 9.73 -2.48
N GLY A 52 6.79 10.62 -3.46
CA GLY A 52 6.59 12.05 -3.28
C GLY A 52 7.70 12.83 -3.99
N SER A 53 7.62 14.16 -3.94
CA SER A 53 8.68 15.06 -4.40
C SER A 53 8.62 16.32 -3.56
N LEU A 54 9.77 16.91 -3.24
CA LEU A 54 9.88 18.19 -2.54
C LEU A 54 10.52 19.23 -3.46
N ASP A 55 10.40 20.51 -3.11
CA ASP A 55 10.99 21.60 -3.90
C ASP A 55 12.53 21.59 -3.81
N ASN A 56 13.06 21.24 -2.65
CA ASN A 56 14.50 21.12 -2.38
C ASN A 56 15.08 19.77 -2.84
N ILE A 57 14.28 18.70 -2.83
CA ILE A 57 14.70 17.33 -3.19
C ILE A 57 13.71 16.77 -4.21
N LYS A 58 14.08 16.87 -5.49
CA LYS A 58 13.29 16.35 -6.60
C LYS A 58 13.54 14.86 -6.78
N VAL A 59 12.48 14.07 -6.63
CA VAL A 59 12.52 12.63 -6.89
C VAL A 59 12.15 12.38 -8.35
N SER A 60 12.83 11.43 -8.99
CA SER A 60 12.55 11.12 -10.40
C SER A 60 11.20 10.40 -10.53
N TRP A 61 10.48 10.65 -11.62
CA TRP A 61 9.23 9.92 -11.91
C TRP A 61 9.45 8.42 -12.04
N HIS A 62 10.64 7.97 -12.47
CA HIS A 62 10.97 6.54 -12.52
C HIS A 62 10.93 5.89 -11.13
N GLU A 63 11.47 6.56 -10.11
CA GLU A 63 11.45 6.11 -8.71
C GLU A 63 10.02 6.13 -8.15
N ILE A 64 9.29 7.22 -8.36
CA ILE A 64 7.88 7.36 -7.92
C ILE A 64 7.00 6.28 -8.56
N ASN A 65 7.13 6.05 -9.86
CA ASN A 65 6.38 5.04 -10.59
C ASN A 65 6.70 3.63 -10.10
N ALA A 66 7.97 3.34 -9.80
CA ALA A 66 8.38 2.06 -9.22
C ALA A 66 7.78 1.87 -7.82
N ALA A 67 7.80 2.90 -6.97
CA ALA A 67 7.17 2.87 -5.64
C ALA A 67 5.64 2.63 -5.74
N LEU A 68 4.95 3.34 -6.64
CA LEU A 68 3.52 3.14 -6.90
C LEU A 68 3.22 1.74 -7.44
N GLY A 69 4.08 1.22 -8.31
CA GLY A 69 3.97 -0.15 -8.82
C GLY A 69 4.04 -1.20 -7.72
N GLN A 70 4.98 -1.05 -6.79
CA GLN A 70 5.08 -1.92 -5.63
C GLN A 70 3.89 -1.79 -4.68
N LEU A 71 3.38 -0.56 -4.49
CA LEU A 71 2.17 -0.34 -3.70
C LEU A 71 0.95 -1.05 -4.32
N VAL A 72 0.75 -0.96 -5.64
CA VAL A 72 -0.34 -1.68 -6.32
C VAL A 72 -0.19 -3.19 -6.15
N LEU A 73 1.04 -3.73 -6.22
CA LEU A 73 1.31 -5.14 -6.00
C LEU A 73 1.02 -5.57 -4.55
N LEU A 74 1.38 -4.74 -3.56
CA LEU A 74 1.05 -4.96 -2.15
C LEU A 74 -0.46 -5.08 -1.97
N LEU A 75 -1.22 -4.09 -2.46
CA LEU A 75 -2.68 -4.09 -2.32
C LEU A 75 -3.31 -5.28 -3.03
N HIS A 76 -2.82 -5.63 -4.21
CA HIS A 76 -3.28 -6.81 -4.94
C HIS A 76 -3.03 -8.10 -4.15
N THR A 77 -1.87 -8.19 -3.49
CA THR A 77 -1.51 -9.35 -2.67
C THR A 77 -2.40 -9.45 -1.44
N VAL A 78 -2.59 -8.35 -0.71
CA VAL A 78 -3.47 -8.30 0.48
C VAL A 78 -4.91 -8.69 0.13
N VAL A 79 -5.46 -8.11 -0.94
CA VAL A 79 -6.84 -8.42 -1.40
C VAL A 79 -6.99 -9.92 -1.67
N ARG A 80 -5.99 -10.55 -2.29
CA ARG A 80 -5.99 -11.98 -2.57
C ARG A 80 -5.82 -12.83 -1.31
N LEU A 81 -4.96 -12.43 -0.37
CA LEU A 81 -4.72 -13.15 0.88
C LEU A 81 -5.96 -13.14 1.79
N LEU A 82 -6.62 -11.99 1.92
CA LEU A 82 -7.82 -11.82 2.74
C LEU A 82 -9.12 -12.21 2.01
N ASN A 83 -9.03 -12.64 0.75
CA ASN A 83 -10.18 -12.94 -0.11
C ASN A 83 -11.23 -11.80 -0.13
N ILE A 84 -10.76 -10.56 -0.24
CA ILE A 84 -11.62 -9.37 -0.27
C ILE A 84 -12.16 -9.17 -1.69
N GLU A 85 -13.47 -9.00 -1.82
CA GLU A 85 -14.08 -8.59 -3.09
C GLU A 85 -14.09 -7.06 -3.21
N LEU A 86 -13.30 -6.52 -4.13
CA LEU A 86 -13.30 -5.08 -4.45
C LEU A 86 -14.53 -4.73 -5.29
N VAL A 87 -15.29 -3.72 -4.84
CA VAL A 87 -16.50 -3.28 -5.54
C VAL A 87 -16.13 -2.23 -6.58
N GLY A 88 -16.27 -2.60 -7.86
CA GLY A 88 -16.10 -1.68 -8.98
C GLY A 88 -14.64 -1.34 -9.29
N TYR A 89 -13.67 -2.06 -8.71
CA TYR A 89 -12.23 -1.85 -8.97
C TYR A 89 -11.50 -3.16 -9.17
N ARG A 90 -10.52 -3.15 -10.07
CA ARG A 90 -9.57 -4.24 -10.29
C ARG A 90 -8.15 -3.69 -10.33
N LEU A 91 -7.28 -4.27 -9.52
CA LEU A 91 -5.85 -3.91 -9.46
C LEU A 91 -5.07 -4.69 -10.51
N VAL A 92 -4.24 -3.99 -11.30
CA VAL A 92 -3.40 -4.58 -12.36
C VAL A 92 -1.93 -4.21 -12.12
N PRO A 93 -1.19 -4.99 -11.30
CA PRO A 93 0.22 -4.74 -11.05
C PRO A 93 1.07 -5.10 -12.27
N ILE A 94 1.73 -4.10 -12.87
CA ILE A 94 2.63 -4.25 -14.04
C ILE A 94 3.90 -3.42 -13.80
N GLY A 95 4.57 -3.68 -12.66
CA GLY A 95 5.77 -2.95 -12.25
C GLY A 95 5.54 -1.44 -12.21
N SER A 96 6.49 -0.65 -12.75
CA SER A 96 6.40 0.82 -12.78
C SER A 96 5.31 1.38 -13.68
N THR A 97 4.56 0.54 -14.40
CA THR A 97 3.45 0.95 -15.29
C THR A 97 2.11 0.37 -14.84
N SER A 98 1.99 0.14 -13.54
CA SER A 98 0.80 -0.44 -12.92
C SER A 98 -0.46 0.42 -13.15
N LYS A 99 -1.61 -0.25 -13.16
CA LYS A 99 -2.90 0.33 -13.53
C LYS A 99 -4.00 -0.12 -12.57
N ILE A 100 -5.06 0.66 -12.52
CA ILE A 100 -6.30 0.31 -11.82
C ILE A 100 -7.45 0.46 -12.80
N GLU A 101 -8.26 -0.57 -12.90
CA GLU A 101 -9.45 -0.56 -13.74
C GLU A 101 -10.69 -0.35 -12.88
N LYS A 102 -11.47 0.66 -13.23
CA LYS A 102 -12.78 0.91 -12.64
C LYS A 102 -13.85 0.25 -13.50
N LEU A 103 -14.66 -0.59 -12.87
CA LEU A 103 -15.74 -1.36 -13.47
C LEU A 103 -17.05 -0.66 -13.15
N GLU A 104 -17.63 0.01 -14.14
CA GLU A 104 -18.93 0.67 -14.00
C GLU A 104 -19.97 -0.08 -14.84
N ARG A 105 -21.11 -0.42 -14.24
CA ARG A 105 -22.23 -0.98 -14.99
C ARG A 105 -22.91 0.13 -15.78
N ASP A 106 -23.15 -0.12 -17.07
CA ASP A 106 -23.82 0.85 -17.93
C ASP A 106 -25.26 1.08 -17.43
N SER A 107 -25.62 2.34 -17.17
CA SER A 107 -26.96 2.71 -16.71
C SER A 107 -28.05 2.35 -17.71
N LYS A 108 -27.71 2.20 -19.00
CA LYS A 108 -28.65 1.84 -20.06
C LYS A 108 -28.70 0.34 -20.34
N ASN A 109 -27.66 -0.42 -19.99
CA ASN A 109 -27.62 -1.86 -20.20
C ASN A 109 -26.88 -2.55 -19.05
N PRO A 110 -27.61 -3.09 -18.04
CA PRO A 110 -27.02 -3.68 -16.84
C PRO A 110 -26.07 -4.86 -17.11
N SER A 111 -26.18 -5.48 -18.29
CA SER A 111 -25.34 -6.59 -18.74
C SER A 111 -23.99 -6.14 -19.31
N LYS A 112 -23.82 -4.84 -19.60
CA LYS A 112 -22.58 -4.27 -20.14
C LYS A 112 -21.77 -3.61 -19.02
N ILE A 113 -20.53 -4.04 -18.86
CA ILE A 113 -19.56 -3.45 -17.94
C ILE A 113 -18.63 -2.55 -18.75
N ASN A 114 -18.62 -1.26 -18.43
CA ASN A 114 -17.66 -0.31 -18.97
C ASN A 114 -16.43 -0.31 -18.07
N VAL A 115 -15.26 -0.60 -18.67
CA VAL A 115 -13.98 -0.65 -17.96
C VAL A 115 -13.21 0.62 -18.27
N THR A 116 -12.97 1.44 -17.25
CA THR A 116 -12.11 2.63 -17.36
C THR A 116 -10.77 2.33 -16.73
N THR A 117 -9.68 2.46 -17.47
CA THR A 117 -8.32 2.20 -16.96
C THR A 117 -7.67 3.50 -16.51
N TYR A 118 -7.24 3.54 -15.25
CA TYR A 118 -6.43 4.62 -14.68
C TYR A 118 -4.98 4.17 -14.57
N ASN A 119 -4.08 5.00 -15.08
CA ASN A 119 -2.65 4.76 -14.94
C ASN A 119 -2.20 5.20 -13.54
N VAL A 120 -1.40 4.38 -12.86
CA VAL A 120 -0.79 4.72 -11.57
C VAL A 120 0.70 5.07 -11.77
N TYR A 121 1.00 5.71 -12.89
CA TYR A 121 2.33 6.17 -13.25
C TYR A 121 2.25 7.45 -14.08
N SER A 122 3.33 8.21 -14.11
CA SER A 122 3.48 9.42 -14.93
C SER A 122 4.79 9.38 -15.70
N THR A 123 4.77 9.82 -16.95
CA THR A 123 5.98 9.94 -17.78
C THR A 123 6.76 11.22 -17.50
N GLY A 124 6.22 12.17 -16.73
CA GLY A 124 6.90 13.42 -16.38
C GLY A 124 7.09 14.42 -17.52
N GLU A 125 6.71 14.06 -18.75
CA GLU A 125 6.83 14.92 -19.93
C GLU A 125 5.60 15.80 -20.12
N PHE A 126 5.77 17.11 -19.89
CA PHE A 126 4.84 18.15 -20.33
C PHE A 126 4.99 18.36 -21.84
N SER A 127 4.35 17.51 -22.65
CA SER A 127 4.06 17.84 -24.04
C SER A 127 2.65 18.44 -24.14
N ILE A 128 2.41 19.32 -25.11
CA ILE A 128 1.11 19.98 -25.32
C ILE A 128 -0.01 18.96 -25.61
N GLY A 129 0.33 17.75 -26.06
CA GLY A 129 -0.59 16.60 -26.17
C GLY A 129 -0.79 15.80 -24.85
N ASN A 130 0.04 16.02 -23.83
CA ASN A 130 0.08 15.28 -22.56
C ASN A 130 -0.66 15.96 -21.39
N PHE A 131 -1.49 16.98 -21.63
CA PHE A 131 -2.45 17.47 -20.62
C PHE A 131 -3.40 16.35 -20.13
N PHE A 132 -3.57 15.29 -20.92
CA PHE A 132 -4.39 14.12 -20.56
C PHE A 132 -3.67 13.13 -19.62
N THR A 133 -2.34 13.04 -19.66
CA THR A 133 -1.56 12.08 -18.84
C THR A 133 -1.43 12.50 -17.38
N SER A 134 -1.32 13.80 -17.08
CA SER A 134 -1.32 14.31 -15.69
C SER A 134 -2.65 14.03 -14.98
N ASN A 135 -3.77 14.19 -15.70
CA ASN A 135 -5.10 13.81 -15.21
C ASN A 135 -5.26 12.29 -14.99
N SER A 136 -4.46 11.47 -15.68
CA SER A 136 -4.53 10.00 -15.55
C SER A 136 -3.94 9.52 -14.23
N LEU A 137 -2.78 10.05 -13.82
CA LEU A 137 -2.16 9.72 -12.54
C LEU A 137 -3.00 10.26 -11.37
N ASP A 138 -3.50 11.50 -11.47
CA ASP A 138 -4.43 12.06 -10.47
C ASP A 138 -5.63 11.14 -10.22
N SER A 139 -6.23 10.61 -11.30
CA SER A 139 -7.34 9.67 -11.22
C SER A 139 -6.91 8.31 -10.64
N GLY A 140 -5.72 7.84 -10.99
CA GLY A 140 -5.12 6.62 -10.44
C GLY A 140 -4.85 6.71 -8.94
N MET A 141 -4.34 7.84 -8.45
CA MET A 141 -4.09 8.09 -7.03
C MET A 141 -5.40 8.14 -6.23
N VAL A 142 -6.45 8.76 -6.77
CA VAL A 142 -7.79 8.73 -6.14
C VAL A 142 -8.34 7.31 -6.10
N ALA A 143 -8.16 6.53 -7.17
CA ALA A 143 -8.57 5.13 -7.21
C ALA A 143 -7.80 4.28 -6.18
N LEU A 144 -6.51 4.52 -5.97
CA LEU A 144 -5.72 3.88 -4.91
C LEU A 144 -6.30 4.15 -3.51
N VAL A 145 -6.63 5.41 -3.23
CA VAL A 145 -7.23 5.80 -1.95
C VAL A 145 -8.57 5.10 -1.75
N GLU A 146 -9.41 5.02 -2.79
CA GLU A 146 -10.68 4.31 -2.73
C GLU A 146 -10.50 2.81 -2.47
N VAL A 147 -9.58 2.15 -3.19
CA VAL A 147 -9.28 0.72 -2.98
C VAL A 147 -8.80 0.47 -1.55
N LEU A 148 -7.86 1.27 -1.04
CA LEU A 148 -7.35 1.10 0.32
C LEU A 148 -8.43 1.37 1.37
N THR A 149 -9.35 2.32 1.10
CA THR A 149 -10.51 2.59 1.94
C THR A 149 -11.49 1.41 1.93
N GLN A 150 -11.73 0.77 0.78
CA GLN A 150 -12.55 -0.45 0.70
C GLN A 150 -11.92 -1.60 1.50
N ILE A 151 -10.60 -1.79 1.39
CA ILE A 151 -9.89 -2.80 2.19
C ILE A 151 -10.08 -2.53 3.68
N GLY A 152 -9.85 -1.28 4.14
CA GLY A 152 -10.06 -0.91 5.55
C GLY A 152 -11.50 -1.13 6.03
N LYS A 153 -12.51 -0.86 5.18
CA LYS A 153 -13.92 -1.15 5.51
C LYS A 153 -14.18 -2.66 5.64
N SER A 154 -13.64 -3.47 4.73
CA SER A 154 -13.75 -4.93 4.79
C SER A 154 -13.07 -5.49 6.03
N LEU A 155 -11.91 -4.95 6.42
CA LEU A 155 -11.24 -5.31 7.67
C LEU A 155 -12.10 -5.00 8.89
N ARG A 156 -12.79 -3.85 8.91
CA ARG A 156 -13.70 -3.49 10.01
C ARG A 156 -14.89 -4.44 10.17
N VAL A 157 -15.32 -5.09 9.09
CA VAL A 157 -16.36 -6.14 9.14
C VAL A 157 -15.82 -7.42 9.77
N ILE A 158 -14.53 -7.73 9.56
CA ILE A 158 -13.85 -8.90 10.12
C ILE A 158 -13.52 -8.64 11.60
N ASP A 159 -12.93 -7.48 11.90
CA ASP A 159 -12.59 -7.04 13.25
C ASP A 159 -13.11 -5.62 13.46
N SER A 160 -14.16 -5.48 14.26
CA SER A 160 -14.79 -4.20 14.59
C SER A 160 -13.87 -3.18 15.29
N SER A 161 -12.77 -3.63 15.91
CA SER A 161 -11.77 -2.76 16.55
C SER A 161 -10.70 -2.25 15.57
N SER A 162 -10.68 -2.82 14.36
CA SER A 162 -9.71 -2.50 13.32
C SER A 162 -10.09 -1.17 12.65
N GLU A 163 -9.20 -0.17 12.74
CA GLU A 163 -9.35 1.14 12.11
C GLU A 163 -8.01 1.60 11.52
N LEU A 164 -8.08 2.19 10.32
CA LEU A 164 -6.91 2.72 9.65
C LEU A 164 -6.35 3.93 10.43
N PRO A 165 -5.02 4.03 10.63
CA PRO A 165 -4.41 5.12 11.39
C PRO A 165 -4.75 6.52 10.86
N TYR A 166 -4.87 6.66 9.52
CA TYR A 166 -5.17 7.92 8.87
C TYR A 166 -6.47 7.86 8.08
N ASN A 167 -7.33 8.85 8.29
CA ASN A 167 -8.58 8.98 7.54
C ASN A 167 -8.33 9.22 6.06
N MET A 168 -9.08 8.49 5.23
CA MET A 168 -9.06 8.59 3.77
C MET A 168 -10.46 8.85 3.24
N SER A 169 -10.57 9.82 2.35
CA SER A 169 -11.83 10.16 1.71
C SER A 169 -11.59 10.80 0.36
N LYS A 170 -12.11 10.18 -0.70
CA LYS A 170 -12.01 10.65 -2.09
C LYS A 170 -10.56 10.96 -2.48
N ASP A 171 -10.21 12.24 -2.53
CA ASP A 171 -8.94 12.77 -2.97
C ASP A 171 -8.02 13.21 -1.82
N LYS A 172 -8.38 12.88 -0.58
CA LYS A 172 -7.64 13.29 0.60
C LYS A 172 -7.19 12.11 1.45
N VAL A 173 -5.96 12.23 1.95
CA VAL A 173 -5.35 11.32 2.93
C VAL A 173 -4.86 12.17 4.09
N ALA A 174 -5.36 11.90 5.30
CA ALA A 174 -5.10 12.72 6.49
C ALA A 174 -5.37 14.23 6.29
N GLY A 175 -6.32 14.59 5.41
CA GLY A 175 -6.68 15.97 5.09
C GLY A 175 -5.91 16.60 3.91
N TYR A 176 -4.79 16.00 3.48
CA TYR A 176 -3.94 16.47 2.38
C TYR A 176 -4.39 15.90 1.03
N ASN A 177 -4.23 16.66 -0.06
CA ASN A 177 -4.63 16.20 -1.39
C ASN A 177 -3.64 15.18 -1.97
N ILE A 178 -4.14 14.09 -2.53
CA ILE A 178 -3.32 13.03 -3.13
C ILE A 178 -2.99 13.26 -4.60
N ARG A 179 -3.62 14.25 -5.25
CA ARG A 179 -3.40 14.56 -6.67
C ARG A 179 -2.13 15.38 -6.87
N PRO A 180 -1.11 14.85 -7.56
CA PRO A 180 0.13 15.60 -7.82
C PRO A 180 -0.08 16.83 -8.69
N SER A 181 -1.09 16.85 -9.57
CA SER A 181 -1.31 17.97 -10.50
C SER A 181 -2.12 19.13 -9.91
N TYR A 182 -2.68 18.96 -8.71
CA TYR A 182 -3.42 20.02 -8.03
C TYR A 182 -2.45 21.11 -7.55
N ARG A 183 -2.87 22.38 -7.49
CA ARG A 183 -2.03 23.53 -7.10
C ARG A 183 -1.70 23.54 -5.59
N VAL A 184 -1.15 22.45 -5.09
CA VAL A 184 -0.78 22.23 -3.70
C VAL A 184 0.73 22.18 -3.62
N SER A 185 1.27 22.44 -2.43
CA SER A 185 2.71 22.31 -2.25
C SER A 185 3.15 20.86 -2.46
N ASN A 186 4.33 20.69 -3.04
CA ASN A 186 5.00 19.40 -3.18
C ASN A 186 5.16 18.69 -1.82
N GLU A 187 5.30 19.47 -0.74
CA GLU A 187 5.29 19.00 0.64
C GLU A 187 3.98 18.34 1.06
N GLU A 188 2.83 18.94 0.75
CA GLU A 188 1.51 18.38 1.08
C GLU A 188 1.26 17.06 0.34
N TRP A 189 1.60 17.00 -0.95
CA TRP A 189 1.48 15.77 -1.73
C TRP A 189 2.38 14.65 -1.19
N THR A 190 3.62 15.00 -0.83
CA THR A 190 4.57 14.05 -0.21
C THR A 190 4.06 13.55 1.14
N ALA A 191 3.47 14.41 1.96
CA ALA A 191 2.85 14.02 3.22
C ALA A 191 1.65 13.08 2.99
N ALA A 192 0.77 13.38 2.03
CA ALA A 192 -0.35 12.52 1.66
C ALA A 192 0.12 11.12 1.23
N CYS A 193 1.17 11.04 0.40
CA CYS A 193 1.79 9.79 -0.02
C CYS A 193 2.35 8.98 1.15
N ARG A 194 3.04 9.65 2.09
CA ARG A 194 3.56 9.02 3.30
C ARG A 194 2.45 8.40 4.15
N TYR A 195 1.38 9.16 4.42
CA TYR A 195 0.26 8.66 5.22
C TYR A 195 -0.49 7.51 4.53
N MET A 196 -0.59 7.55 3.19
CA MET A 196 -1.15 6.45 2.41
C MET A 196 -0.30 5.18 2.55
N LEU A 197 1.04 5.30 2.49
CA LEU A 197 1.96 4.18 2.73
C LEU A 197 1.85 3.65 4.17
N THR A 198 1.69 4.52 5.17
CA THR A 198 1.49 4.06 6.55
C THR A 198 0.20 3.27 6.71
N ASN A 199 -0.90 3.70 6.09
CA ASN A 199 -2.14 2.92 6.08
C ASN A 199 -1.95 1.57 5.36
N ALA A 200 -1.24 1.54 4.23
CA ALA A 200 -0.95 0.29 3.52
C ALA A 200 -0.08 -0.67 4.36
N ASN A 201 0.91 -0.14 5.08
CA ASN A 201 1.75 -0.93 5.99
C ASN A 201 0.94 -1.49 7.16
N TRP A 202 0.03 -0.69 7.71
CA TRP A 202 -0.86 -1.14 8.78
C TRP A 202 -1.75 -2.30 8.30
N VAL A 203 -2.32 -2.18 7.10
CA VAL A 203 -3.13 -3.23 6.48
C VAL A 203 -2.30 -4.50 6.24
N LEU A 204 -1.06 -4.36 5.76
CA LEU A 204 -0.14 -5.49 5.58
C LEU A 204 0.16 -6.18 6.90
N THR A 205 0.50 -5.41 7.94
CA THR A 205 0.78 -5.91 9.28
C THR A 205 -0.42 -6.64 9.87
N TYR A 206 -1.63 -6.09 9.70
CA TYR A 206 -2.87 -6.75 10.12
C TYR A 206 -3.07 -8.08 9.39
N CYS A 207 -2.90 -8.09 8.05
CA CYS A 207 -3.04 -9.29 7.23
C CYS A 207 -2.07 -10.38 7.67
N VAL A 208 -0.80 -10.03 7.90
CA VAL A 208 0.23 -10.96 8.40
C VAL A 208 -0.16 -11.54 9.76
N ALA A 209 -0.61 -10.70 10.70
CA ALA A 209 -0.94 -11.13 12.04
C ALA A 209 -2.17 -12.06 12.14
N HIS A 210 -3.06 -12.05 11.13
CA HIS A 210 -4.32 -12.79 11.15
C HIS A 210 -4.45 -13.86 10.06
N CYS A 211 -3.50 -13.95 9.13
CA CYS A 211 -3.47 -14.98 8.08
C CYS A 211 -2.43 -16.09 8.32
N GLU A 212 -1.65 -16.03 9.40
CA GLU A 212 -0.72 -17.09 9.85
C GLU A 212 -1.32 -17.98 10.95
#